data_AF-A0M451-F1
#
_entry.id   AF-A0M451-F1
#
_cell.length_a   1.000
_cell.length_b   1.000
_cell.length_c   1.000
_cell.angle_alpha   90.00
_cell.angle_beta   90.00
_cell.angle_gamma   90.00
#
_symmetry.space_group_name_H-M   'P 1'
#
loop_
_entity.id
_entity.type
_entity.pdbx_description
1 polymer ?
#
loop_
_entity_poly.entity_id
_entity_poly.type
_entity_poly.pdbx_seq_one_letter_code
_entity_poly.pdbx_strand_id
1 'polypeptide(L)'
;MRIFKVKLERQQGGKKLQWSREELYTGDHPPKVGKSIALMTTPTTFQTVVSVEDITPDIETKVSLTTIVVDVVERTRLKFFEVYGKDPKDNRKLFINWYIRTHEGTYRSLINDLSNFYLHISEDRINRYINESE
;
A
#
# COMPACT_ATOMS: atom_id res chain seq x y z
N MET A 1 6.42 8.48 -11.52
CA MET A 1 5.53 8.17 -10.38
C MET A 1 6.19 8.60 -9.08
N ARG A 2 5.65 9.65 -8.45
CA ARG A 2 6.11 10.23 -7.18
C ARG A 2 5.12 9.89 -6.07
N ILE A 3 5.61 9.86 -4.83
CA ILE A 3 4.77 9.59 -3.66
C ILE A 3 4.77 10.83 -2.79
N PHE A 4 3.58 11.27 -2.40
CA PHE A 4 3.38 12.45 -1.58
C PHE A 4 2.67 12.04 -0.29
N LYS A 5 3.21 12.46 0.85
CA LYS A 5 2.52 12.38 2.13
C LYS A 5 1.63 13.60 2.27
N VAL A 6 0.33 13.38 2.46
CA VAL A 6 -0.68 14.44 2.45
C VAL A 6 -1.38 14.46 3.80
N LYS A 7 -1.43 15.64 4.44
CA LYS A 7 -2.25 15.85 5.63
C LYS A 7 -3.59 16.45 5.23
N LEU A 8 -4.65 15.84 5.72
CA LEU A 8 -6.03 16.20 5.45
C LEU A 8 -6.68 16.66 6.76
N GLU A 9 -7.46 17.71 6.69
CA GLU A 9 -8.29 18.20 7.80
C GLU A 9 -9.74 18.33 7.36
N ARG A 10 -10.67 18.21 8.32
CA ARG A 10 -12.09 18.37 8.04
C ARG A 10 -12.63 19.70 8.57
N GLN A 11 -13.55 20.27 7.81
CA GLN A 11 -14.29 21.47 8.18
C GLN A 11 -15.78 21.23 7.94
N GLN A 12 -16.63 21.76 8.82
CA GLN A 12 -18.08 21.66 8.70
C GLN A 12 -18.68 23.01 9.14
N GLY A 13 -19.52 23.60 8.28
CA GLY A 13 -20.12 24.92 8.57
C GLY A 13 -19.10 26.04 8.85
N GLY A 14 -17.94 26.02 8.17
CA GLY A 14 -16.87 27.00 8.35
C GLY A 14 -16.00 26.79 9.60
N LYS A 15 -16.25 25.76 10.41
CA LYS A 15 -15.45 25.40 11.59
C LYS A 15 -14.57 24.19 11.31
N LYS A 16 -13.33 24.23 11.78
CA LYS A 16 -12.41 23.08 11.77
C LYS A 16 -12.88 22.03 12.78
N LEU A 17 -12.96 20.78 12.34
CA LEU A 17 -13.25 19.64 13.22
C LEU A 17 -11.95 19.14 13.86
N GLN A 18 -12.06 18.48 15.03
CA GLN A 18 -10.94 17.76 15.64
C GLN A 18 -10.70 16.42 14.91
N TRP A 19 -10.35 16.52 13.64
CA TRP A 19 -10.02 15.39 12.80
C TRP A 19 -8.92 15.79 11.85
N SER A 20 -7.88 14.97 11.81
CA SER A 20 -6.82 15.03 10.81
C SER A 20 -6.40 13.63 10.43
N ARG A 21 -6.04 13.43 9.17
CA ARG A 21 -5.49 12.16 8.68
C ARG A 21 -4.30 12.41 7.78
N GLU A 22 -3.32 11.53 7.87
CA GLU A 22 -2.22 11.46 6.91
C GLU A 22 -2.50 10.32 5.92
N GLU A 23 -2.33 10.60 4.63
CA GLU A 23 -2.54 9.63 3.55
C GLU A 23 -1.40 9.72 2.53
N LEU A 24 -1.15 8.62 1.83
CA LEU A 24 -0.20 8.58 0.73
C LEU A 24 -0.94 8.83 -0.59
N TYR A 25 -0.50 9.82 -1.34
CA TYR A 25 -0.97 10.11 -2.68
C TYR A 25 0.11 9.77 -3.70
N THR A 26 -0.24 9.01 -4.72
CA THR A 26 0.68 8.65 -5.81
C THR A 26 0.24 9.35 -7.08
N GLY A 27 1.17 10.06 -7.73
CA GLY A 27 0.91 10.79 -8.96
C GLY A 27 2.17 11.39 -9.58
N ASP A 28 2.02 12.07 -10.70
CA ASP A 28 3.15 12.78 -11.33
C ASP A 28 3.34 14.19 -10.74
N HIS A 29 2.31 14.72 -10.07
CA HIS A 29 2.30 16.04 -9.45
C HIS A 29 1.73 15.99 -8.02
N PRO A 30 2.22 16.83 -7.10
CA PRO A 30 1.68 16.91 -5.75
C PRO A 30 0.23 17.41 -5.76
N PRO A 31 -0.62 16.94 -4.83
CA PRO A 31 -1.91 17.57 -4.58
C PRO A 31 -1.74 19.03 -4.20
N LYS A 32 -2.70 19.88 -4.58
CA LYS A 32 -2.66 21.30 -4.23
C LYS A 32 -3.13 21.50 -2.79
N VAL A 33 -2.32 22.15 -1.96
CA VAL A 33 -2.75 22.62 -0.64
C VAL A 33 -3.93 23.57 -0.80
N GLY A 34 -4.95 23.41 0.04
CA GLY A 34 -6.23 24.11 -0.05
C GLY A 34 -7.24 23.47 -1.01
N LYS A 35 -6.89 22.38 -1.71
CA LYS A 35 -7.87 21.59 -2.46
C LYS A 35 -8.79 20.88 -1.47
N SER A 36 -10.09 21.10 -1.62
CA SER A 36 -11.13 20.50 -0.78
C SER A 36 -12.04 19.60 -1.58
N ILE A 37 -12.48 18.51 -0.96
CA ILE A 37 -13.57 17.66 -1.45
C ILE A 37 -14.73 17.73 -0.46
N ALA A 38 -15.96 17.79 -0.97
CA ALA A 38 -17.15 17.66 -0.15
C ALA A 38 -17.40 16.17 0.13
N LEU A 39 -17.56 15.83 1.40
CA LEU A 39 -18.00 14.51 1.85
C LEU A 39 -19.54 14.52 1.91
N MET A 40 -20.16 13.40 1.54
CA MET A 40 -21.61 13.22 1.59
C MET A 40 -22.12 13.01 3.02
N THR A 41 -21.94 14.00 3.89
CA THR A 41 -22.42 14.02 5.28
C THR A 41 -23.42 15.15 5.48
N THR A 42 -24.29 15.05 6.49
CA THR A 42 -25.21 16.15 6.86
C THR A 42 -24.91 16.61 8.31
N PRO A 43 -24.50 17.87 8.54
CA PRO A 43 -24.18 18.89 7.54
C PRO A 43 -22.94 18.55 6.70
N THR A 44 -22.81 19.17 5.53
CA THR A 44 -21.71 18.92 4.58
C THR A 44 -20.35 19.14 5.24
N THR A 45 -19.51 18.12 5.20
CA THR A 45 -18.12 18.19 5.68
C THR A 45 -17.18 18.32 4.50
N PHE A 46 -16.26 19.26 4.55
CA PHE A 46 -15.19 19.42 3.57
C PHE A 46 -13.91 18.80 4.11
N GLN A 47 -13.27 17.95 3.31
CA GLN A 47 -11.95 17.43 3.60
C GLN A 47 -10.94 18.18 2.73
N THR A 48 -9.99 18.84 3.37
CA THR A 48 -9.06 19.78 2.73
C THR A 48 -7.63 19.33 2.93
N VAL A 49 -6.83 19.41 1.86
CA VAL A 49 -5.38 19.22 1.93
C VAL A 49 -4.75 20.41 2.65
N VAL A 50 -4.11 20.19 3.79
CA VAL A 50 -3.46 21.25 4.58
C VAL A 50 -1.94 21.21 4.52
N SER A 51 -1.35 20.06 4.22
CA SER A 51 0.08 19.96 3.93
C SER A 51 0.34 18.84 2.93
N VAL A 52 1.40 19.02 2.15
CA VAL A 52 1.90 18.03 1.19
C VAL A 52 3.41 17.98 1.33
N GLU A 53 3.94 16.79 1.50
CA GLU A 53 5.36 16.51 1.57
C GLU A 53 5.69 15.54 0.43
N ASP A 54 6.65 15.91 -0.42
CA ASP A 54 7.17 15.01 -1.43
C ASP A 54 8.09 14.02 -0.74
N ILE A 55 7.64 12.76 -0.64
CA ILE A 55 8.43 11.67 -0.09
C ILE A 55 8.97 10.78 -1.20
N THR A 56 9.03 11.29 -2.44
CA THR A 56 9.67 10.60 -3.55
C THR A 56 11.06 10.23 -3.08
N PRO A 57 11.35 8.92 -2.97
CA PRO A 57 12.51 8.50 -2.25
C PRO A 57 13.77 8.92 -3.01
N ASP A 58 14.62 9.69 -2.34
CA ASP A 58 16.04 9.74 -2.65
C ASP A 58 16.55 8.30 -2.65
N ILE A 59 17.56 8.01 -3.46
CA ILE A 59 17.97 6.63 -3.79
C ILE A 59 18.24 5.77 -2.53
N GLU A 60 18.62 6.37 -1.39
CA GLU A 60 18.74 5.71 -0.08
C GLU A 60 17.40 5.28 0.55
N THR A 61 16.32 6.05 0.41
CA THR A 61 14.99 5.68 0.95
C THR A 61 14.30 4.62 0.08
N LYS A 62 14.64 4.48 -1.20
CA LYS A 62 14.18 3.32 -2.00
C LYS A 62 14.76 2.02 -1.46
N VAL A 63 16.05 2.02 -1.14
CA VAL A 63 16.70 0.87 -0.50
C VAL A 63 16.05 0.58 0.85
N SER A 64 15.72 1.61 1.64
CA SER A 64 15.01 1.46 2.91
C SER A 64 13.59 0.90 2.74
N LEU A 65 12.79 1.40 1.79
CA LEU A 65 11.42 0.94 1.56
C LEU A 65 11.38 -0.48 1.00
N THR A 66 12.26 -0.82 0.05
CA THR A 66 12.41 -2.19 -0.43
C THR A 66 12.81 -3.12 0.72
N THR A 67 13.73 -2.68 1.59
CA THR A 67 14.13 -3.47 2.77
C THR A 67 12.96 -3.67 3.75
N ILE A 68 12.15 -2.65 4.00
CA ILE A 68 10.97 -2.73 4.87
C ILE A 68 9.92 -3.67 4.28
N VAL A 69 9.62 -3.56 2.99
CA VAL A 69 8.65 -4.45 2.31
C VAL A 69 9.14 -5.89 2.33
N VAL A 70 10.43 -6.12 2.05
CA VAL A 70 11.03 -7.46 2.12
C VAL A 70 10.91 -8.05 3.52
N ASP A 71 11.22 -7.28 4.57
CA ASP A 71 11.14 -7.75 5.96
C ASP A 71 9.69 -8.05 6.40
N VAL A 72 8.73 -7.20 6.03
CA VAL A 72 7.30 -7.42 6.33
C VAL A 72 6.79 -8.69 5.65
N VAL A 73 7.10 -8.88 4.37
CA VAL A 73 6.66 -10.07 3.63
C VAL A 73 7.36 -11.33 4.16
N GLU A 74 8.64 -11.27 4.52
CA GLU A 74 9.37 -12.41 5.10
C GLU A 74 8.80 -12.82 6.46
N ARG A 75 8.56 -11.86 7.37
CA ARG A 75 7.95 -12.15 8.68
C ARG A 75 6.57 -12.78 8.53
N THR A 76 5.80 -12.28 7.56
CA THR A 76 4.47 -12.80 7.23
C THR A 76 4.55 -14.22 6.67
N ARG A 77 5.54 -14.48 5.82
CA ARG A 77 5.84 -15.81 5.27
C ARG A 77 6.24 -16.81 6.36
N LEU A 78 7.09 -16.40 7.30
CA LEU A 78 7.50 -17.24 8.42
C LEU A 78 6.30 -17.63 9.29
N LYS A 79 5.44 -16.66 9.65
CA LYS A 79 4.18 -16.93 10.37
C LYS A 79 3.27 -17.88 9.62
N PHE A 80 3.14 -17.71 8.31
CA PHE A 80 2.36 -18.62 7.47
C PHE A 80 2.91 -20.06 7.58
N PHE A 81 4.22 -20.27 7.48
CA PHE A 81 4.79 -21.62 7.57
C PHE A 81 4.83 -22.22 8.98
N GLU A 82 4.83 -21.40 10.01
CA GLU A 82 4.61 -21.86 11.39
C GLU A 82 3.20 -22.44 11.56
N VAL A 83 2.20 -21.89 10.88
CA VAL A 83 0.80 -22.31 10.99
C VAL A 83 0.44 -23.44 10.00
N TYR A 84 0.97 -23.41 8.77
CA TYR A 84 0.51 -24.26 7.66
C TYR A 84 1.51 -25.33 7.19
N GLY A 85 2.73 -25.39 7.73
CA GLY A 85 3.71 -26.46 7.45
C GLY A 85 4.75 -26.16 6.35
N LYS A 86 5.81 -26.98 6.29
CA LYS A 86 7.05 -26.72 5.52
C LYS A 86 7.23 -27.66 4.32
N ASP A 87 6.45 -27.54 3.23
CA ASP A 87 6.83 -28.13 1.93
C ASP A 87 7.25 -27.05 0.89
N PRO A 88 8.55 -26.83 0.64
CA PRO A 88 9.08 -25.63 -0.03
C PRO A 88 8.59 -25.33 -1.45
N LYS A 89 8.13 -26.32 -2.22
CA LYS A 89 7.75 -26.15 -3.64
C LYS A 89 6.30 -25.68 -3.81
N ASP A 90 5.36 -26.30 -3.11
CA ASP A 90 3.94 -25.88 -3.12
C ASP A 90 3.70 -24.63 -2.25
N ASN A 91 4.59 -24.42 -1.29
CA ASN A 91 4.54 -23.32 -0.32
C ASN A 91 4.58 -21.91 -0.91
N ARG A 92 5.23 -21.68 -2.06
CA ARG A 92 5.27 -20.33 -2.67
C ARG A 92 3.92 -19.95 -3.26
N LYS A 93 3.28 -20.87 -4.00
CA LYS A 93 1.95 -20.66 -4.58
C LYS A 93 0.90 -20.50 -3.49
N LEU A 94 0.95 -21.37 -2.48
CA LEU A 94 0.10 -21.29 -1.28
C LEU A 94 0.25 -19.94 -0.56
N PHE A 95 1.49 -19.51 -0.31
CA PHE A 95 1.75 -18.22 0.34
C PHE A 95 1.29 -17.03 -0.51
N ILE A 96 1.59 -17.01 -1.81
CA ILE A 96 1.16 -15.93 -2.72
C ILE A 96 -0.37 -15.80 -2.73
N ASN A 97 -1.07 -16.92 -2.89
CA ASN A 97 -2.53 -16.94 -2.89
C ASN A 97 -3.13 -16.52 -1.55
N TRP A 98 -2.53 -16.97 -0.44
CA TRP A 98 -2.96 -16.57 0.89
C TRP A 98 -2.71 -15.07 1.14
N TYR A 99 -1.53 -14.56 0.79
CA TYR A 99 -1.14 -13.16 0.97
C TYR A 99 -2.12 -12.22 0.26
N ILE A 100 -2.45 -12.50 -1.01
CA ILE A 100 -3.39 -11.69 -1.79
C ILE A 100 -4.82 -11.73 -1.22
N ARG A 101 -5.25 -12.88 -0.69
CA ARG A 101 -6.60 -13.03 -0.11
C ARG A 101 -6.76 -12.37 1.25
N THR A 102 -5.67 -12.15 1.99
CA THR A 102 -5.71 -11.75 3.39
C THR A 102 -5.21 -10.33 3.65
N HIS A 103 -4.45 -9.76 2.72
CA HIS A 103 -3.88 -8.42 2.87
C HIS A 103 -4.70 -7.39 2.12
N GLU A 104 -4.96 -6.26 2.77
CA GLU A 104 -5.67 -5.15 2.16
C GLU A 104 -4.75 -4.41 1.17
N GLY A 105 -5.18 -4.27 -0.07
CA GLY A 105 -4.42 -3.59 -1.10
C GLY A 105 -5.03 -3.78 -2.48
N THR A 106 -4.63 -2.93 -3.43
CA THR A 106 -4.96 -3.22 -4.83
C THR A 106 -4.17 -4.45 -5.28
N TYR A 107 -4.79 -5.28 -6.12
CA TYR A 107 -4.12 -6.46 -6.70
C TYR A 107 -2.73 -6.12 -7.23
N ARG A 108 -2.61 -5.01 -7.98
CA ARG A 108 -1.33 -4.53 -8.53
C ARG A 108 -0.30 -4.15 -7.46
N SER A 109 -0.72 -3.57 -6.34
CA SER A 109 0.18 -3.26 -5.22
C SER A 109 0.72 -4.55 -4.58
N LEU A 110 -0.16 -5.52 -4.31
CA LEU A 110 0.22 -6.78 -3.67
C LEU A 110 1.14 -7.62 -4.57
N ILE A 111 0.90 -7.62 -5.88
CA ILE A 111 1.78 -8.27 -6.86
C ILE A 111 3.17 -7.62 -6.89
N ASN A 112 3.23 -6.29 -6.85
CA ASN A 112 4.49 -5.56 -6.82
C ASN A 112 5.26 -5.86 -5.52
N ASP A 113 4.59 -5.88 -4.36
CA ASP A 113 5.19 -6.25 -3.08
C ASP A 113 5.79 -7.66 -3.12
N LEU A 114 5.04 -8.63 -3.65
CA LEU A 114 5.51 -10.01 -3.82
C LEU A 114 6.64 -10.13 -4.84
N SER A 115 6.61 -9.38 -5.94
CA SER A 115 7.68 -9.38 -6.95
C SER A 115 8.97 -8.80 -6.39
N ASN A 116 8.87 -7.71 -5.62
CA ASN A 116 9.99 -7.11 -4.90
C ASN A 116 10.56 -8.07 -3.85
N PHE A 117 9.70 -8.78 -3.12
CA PHE A 117 10.12 -9.77 -2.13
C PHE A 117 10.85 -10.96 -2.76
N TYR A 118 10.32 -11.51 -3.84
CA TYR A 118 10.89 -12.72 -4.44
C TYR A 118 12.11 -12.46 -5.33
N LEU A 119 12.43 -11.21 -5.68
CA LEU A 119 13.56 -10.66 -6.49
C LEU A 119 13.84 -11.32 -7.86
N HIS A 120 13.40 -12.55 -8.07
CA HIS A 120 13.66 -13.43 -9.19
C HIS A 120 12.34 -13.97 -9.80
N ILE A 121 11.19 -13.49 -9.31
CA ILE A 121 9.88 -13.86 -9.84
C ILE A 121 9.24 -12.59 -10.44
N SER A 122 9.01 -12.63 -11.75
CA SER A 122 8.30 -11.57 -12.46
C SER A 122 6.83 -11.52 -12.08
N GLU A 123 6.20 -10.35 -12.17
CA GLU A 123 4.76 -10.18 -11.96
C GLU A 123 3.94 -11.20 -12.79
N ASP A 124 4.32 -11.43 -14.05
CA ASP A 124 3.68 -12.42 -14.94
C ASP A 124 3.73 -13.86 -14.41
N ARG A 125 4.78 -14.21 -13.67
CA ARG A 125 4.92 -15.53 -13.07
C ARG A 125 4.08 -15.65 -11.80
N ILE A 126 3.96 -14.57 -11.02
CA ILE A 126 3.05 -14.48 -9.87
C ILE A 126 1.59 -14.58 -10.34
N ASN A 127 1.23 -13.84 -11.40
CA ASN A 127 -0.09 -13.91 -12.02
C ASN A 127 -0.43 -15.32 -12.50
N ARG A 128 0.53 -16.04 -13.08
CA ARG A 128 0.34 -17.46 -13.44
C ARG A 128 0.07 -18.33 -12.22
N TYR A 129 0.81 -18.18 -11.13
CA TYR A 129 0.57 -18.96 -9.91
C TYR A 129 -0.81 -18.74 -9.28
N ILE A 130 -1.39 -17.56 -9.46
CA ILE A 130 -2.73 -17.23 -8.97
C ILE A 130 -3.79 -17.86 -9.89
N ASN A 131 -3.59 -17.78 -11.19
CA ASN A 131 -4.54 -18.25 -12.19
C ASN A 131 -4.50 -19.77 -12.42
N GLU A 132 -3.37 -20.44 -12.15
CA GLU A 132 -3.21 -21.90 -12.21
C GLU A 132 -3.90 -22.61 -11.03
N SER A 133 -5.03 -22.11 -10.54
CA SER A 133 -5.80 -22.78 -9.47
C SER A 133 -6.49 -24.04 -10.01
N GLU A 134 -5.70 -25.07 -10.30
CA GLU A 134 -6.08 -26.48 -10.46
C GLU A 134 -5.16 -27.35 -9.58
#